data_AF-A0ABD3MD25-F1
#
_entry.id   AF-A0ABD3MD25-F1
#
_cell.length_a   1.000
_cell.length_b   1.000
_cell.length_c   1.000
_cell.angle_alpha   90.00
_cell.angle_beta   90.00
_cell.angle_gamma   90.00
#
_symmetry.space_group_name_H-M   'P 1'
#
loop_
_entity.id
_entity.type
_entity.pdbx_description
1 polymer ?
#
loop_
_entity_poly.entity_id
_entity_poly.type
_entity_poly.pdbx_seq_one_letter_code
_entity_poly.pdbx_strand_id
1 'polypeptide(L)'
;MDEHVKDRRYLKSMERHRTDEDVRWAESRAERGQTTTGDYLYGVSLPPSSSSDDENSPSYSSRRVYVDAEDEYFGLWTRFLNHAPRPYDNVRPKSIHESYDGRPRVWFVANRDIVPGDELCFDYGDDYWLDGDDVV
;
A
#
# COMPACT_ATOMS: atom_id res chain seq x y z
N MET A 1 -17.33 10.56 -8.26
CA MET A 1 -16.02 9.90 -8.41
C MET A 1 -15.04 10.92 -7.88
N ASP A 2 -14.70 10.85 -6.60
CA ASP A 2 -13.58 11.63 -6.08
C ASP A 2 -12.31 11.03 -6.69
N GLU A 3 -11.53 11.85 -7.39
CA GLU A 3 -10.20 11.47 -7.85
C GLU A 3 -9.38 11.06 -6.62
N HIS A 4 -8.85 9.84 -6.62
CA HIS A 4 -7.85 9.42 -5.66
C HIS A 4 -6.54 10.17 -5.94
N VAL A 5 -6.49 11.43 -5.52
CA VAL A 5 -5.28 12.26 -5.62
C VAL A 5 -4.27 11.70 -4.62
N LYS A 6 -3.21 11.06 -5.13
CA LYS A 6 -2.04 10.66 -4.34
C LYS A 6 -1.57 11.87 -3.54
N ASP A 7 -1.28 11.68 -2.26
CA ASP A 7 -0.96 12.79 -1.37
C ASP A 7 0.43 13.34 -1.70
N ARG A 8 0.45 14.42 -2.48
CA ARG A 8 1.69 15.05 -2.98
C ARG A 8 2.26 16.10 -2.01
N ARG A 9 1.65 16.33 -0.84
CA ARG A 9 2.06 17.38 0.12
C ARG A 9 3.51 17.22 0.60
N TYR A 10 4.02 16.00 0.55
CA TYR A 10 5.38 15.65 1.01
C TYR A 10 6.44 15.71 -0.10
N LEU A 11 6.06 16.05 -1.34
CA LEU A 11 7.03 16.30 -2.40
C LEU A 11 7.79 17.60 -2.16
N LYS A 12 9.03 17.68 -2.66
CA LYS A 12 9.87 18.89 -2.56
C LYS A 12 9.24 20.08 -3.30
N SER A 13 8.53 19.83 -4.39
CA SER A 13 7.79 20.85 -5.14
C SER A 13 6.67 21.52 -4.33
N MET A 14 6.16 20.84 -3.29
CA MET A 14 5.07 21.30 -2.43
C MET A 14 5.58 21.88 -1.10
N GLU A 15 6.90 22.02 -0.90
CA GLU A 15 7.51 22.45 0.36
C GLU A 15 6.94 23.79 0.89
N ARG A 16 6.69 24.75 0.00
CA ARG A 16 6.09 26.06 0.33
C ARG A 16 4.62 26.01 0.77
N HIS A 17 3.95 24.86 0.58
CA HIS A 17 2.55 24.63 0.91
C HIS A 17 2.37 23.67 2.09
N ARG A 18 3.49 23.22 2.72
CA ARG A 18 3.43 22.32 3.87
C ARG A 18 2.92 23.05 5.11
N THR A 19 2.04 22.38 5.82
CA THR A 19 1.61 22.78 7.16
C THR A 19 2.60 22.29 8.22
N ASP A 20 2.51 22.82 9.44
CA ASP A 20 3.29 22.32 10.59
C ASP A 20 2.99 20.84 10.90
N GLU A 21 1.78 20.36 10.58
CA GLU A 21 1.43 18.95 10.66
C GLU A 21 2.19 18.12 9.62
N ASP A 22 2.28 18.59 8.38
CA ASP A 22 3.03 17.89 7.32
C ASP A 22 4.53 17.83 7.63
N VAL A 23 5.10 18.89 8.23
CA VAL A 23 6.49 18.92 8.68
C VAL A 23 6.73 17.91 9.80
N ARG A 24 5.89 17.92 10.85
CA ARG A 24 6.00 16.95 11.95
C ARG A 24 5.81 15.51 11.49
N TRP A 25 4.92 15.27 10.54
CA TRP A 25 4.75 13.96 9.93
C TRP A 25 6.03 13.52 9.22
N ALA A 26 6.61 14.38 8.38
CA ALA A 26 7.84 14.09 7.64
C ALA A 26 9.05 13.87 8.57
N GLU A 27 9.18 14.68 9.63
CA GLU A 27 10.19 14.51 10.67
C GLU A 27 10.03 13.16 11.38
N SER A 28 8.80 12.78 11.77
CA SER A 28 8.54 11.50 12.42
C SER A 28 8.93 10.30 11.54
N ARG A 29 8.80 10.42 10.21
CA ARG A 29 9.22 9.39 9.25
C ARG A 29 10.73 9.33 9.15
N ALA A 30 11.40 10.48 9.10
CA ALA A 30 12.86 10.55 9.09
C ALA A 30 13.46 9.93 10.35
N GLU A 31 12.86 10.15 11.53
CA GLU A 31 13.27 9.52 12.79
C GLU A 31 13.14 7.99 12.77
N ARG A 32 12.15 7.47 12.04
CA ARG A 32 11.94 6.02 11.83
C ARG A 32 12.72 5.44 10.64
N GLY A 33 13.57 6.24 9.97
CA GLY A 33 14.32 5.80 8.79
C GLY A 33 13.44 5.52 7.56
N GLN A 34 12.25 6.10 7.49
CA GLN A 34 11.27 5.85 6.44
C GLN A 34 11.34 6.91 5.32
N THR A 35 11.00 6.54 4.09
CA THR A 35 10.94 7.49 2.97
C THR A 35 9.68 8.36 3.04
N THR A 36 9.71 9.52 2.40
CA THR A 36 8.57 10.46 2.34
C THR A 36 7.59 10.17 1.20
N THR A 37 7.90 9.18 0.36
CA THR A 37 7.15 8.87 -0.88
C THR A 37 6.65 7.42 -0.94
N GLY A 38 6.88 6.63 0.10
CA GLY A 38 6.68 5.19 0.11
C GLY A 38 5.26 4.75 0.49
N ASP A 39 4.24 5.04 -0.31
CA ASP A 39 2.91 4.46 -0.04
C ASP A 39 2.88 2.96 -0.47
N TYR A 40 3.55 2.09 0.28
CA TYR A 40 3.52 0.63 0.10
C TYR A 40 2.23 0.05 0.68
N LEU A 41 1.10 0.63 0.28
CA LEU A 41 -0.20 0.30 0.82
C LEU A 41 -0.87 -0.80 -0.01
N TYR A 42 -1.11 -1.95 0.61
CA TYR A 42 -1.93 -3.00 0.01
C TYR A 42 -3.33 -3.02 0.63
N GLY A 43 -4.37 -2.78 -0.18
CA GLY A 43 -5.75 -2.74 0.28
C GLY A 43 -6.40 -4.13 0.39
N VAL A 44 -6.91 -4.47 1.57
CA VAL A 44 -7.74 -5.65 1.83
C VAL A 44 -9.19 -5.24 2.05
N SER A 45 -10.11 -5.81 1.28
CA SER A 45 -11.54 -5.58 1.45
C SER A 45 -12.09 -6.43 2.58
N LEU A 46 -12.74 -5.80 3.55
CA LEU A 46 -13.46 -6.45 4.63
C LEU A 46 -14.95 -6.56 4.28
N PRO A 47 -15.62 -7.65 4.69
CA PRO A 47 -17.07 -7.72 4.60
C PRO A 47 -17.71 -6.61 5.46
N PRO A 48 -18.95 -6.19 5.15
CA PRO A 48 -19.69 -5.28 6.01
C PRO A 48 -19.81 -5.88 7.42
N SER A 49 -19.50 -5.10 8.46
CA SER A 49 -19.66 -5.56 9.84
C SER A 49 -21.13 -5.57 10.21
N SER A 50 -21.58 -6.64 10.88
CA SER A 50 -22.90 -6.69 11.52
C SER A 50 -22.97 -5.86 12.80
N SER A 51 -21.83 -5.42 13.34
CA SER A 51 -21.71 -4.51 14.48
C SER A 51 -21.50 -3.09 13.96
N SER A 52 -22.59 -2.34 13.85
CA SER A 52 -22.60 -0.93 13.48
C SER A 52 -22.49 -0.06 14.74
N ASP A 53 -21.28 0.36 15.10
CA ASP A 53 -21.08 1.51 15.99
C ASP A 53 -20.89 2.82 15.20
N ASP A 54 -20.99 2.76 13.86
CA ASP A 54 -20.83 3.90 12.96
C ASP A 54 -22.16 4.16 12.24
N GLU A 55 -23.05 4.94 12.87
CA GLU A 55 -24.40 5.28 12.39
C GLU A 55 -24.42 6.04 11.05
N ASN A 56 -23.26 6.51 10.56
CA ASN A 56 -23.14 7.25 9.30
C ASN A 56 -22.59 6.42 8.13
N SER A 57 -22.25 5.14 8.33
CA SER A 57 -21.73 4.30 7.24
C SER A 57 -22.88 3.55 6.57
N PRO A 58 -23.08 3.68 5.24
CA PRO A 58 -24.15 2.95 4.56
C PRO A 58 -23.93 1.44 4.76
N SER A 59 -24.93 0.80 5.37
CA SER A 59 -25.02 -0.60 5.85
C SER A 59 -24.56 -1.72 4.89
N TYR A 60 -24.14 -1.39 3.66
CA TYR A 60 -23.74 -2.33 2.61
C TYR A 60 -22.37 -2.02 1.98
N SER A 61 -21.65 -0.99 2.46
CA SER A 61 -20.33 -0.66 1.92
C SER A 61 -19.25 -1.56 2.53
N SER A 62 -18.59 -2.37 1.70
CA SER A 62 -17.37 -3.08 2.10
C SER A 62 -16.34 -2.08 2.62
N ARG A 63 -15.86 -2.27 3.85
CA ARG A 63 -14.81 -1.42 4.43
C ARG A 63 -13.46 -1.90 3.90
N ARG A 64 -12.57 -0.98 3.52
CA ARG A 64 -11.19 -1.33 3.12
C ARG A 64 -10.23 -1.05 4.27
N VAL A 65 -9.30 -1.96 4.51
CA VAL A 65 -8.12 -1.73 5.37
C VAL A 65 -6.88 -1.77 4.49
N TYR A 66 -5.85 -1.05 4.88
CA TYR A 66 -4.58 -1.00 4.16
C TYR A 66 -3.47 -1.60 5.02
N VAL A 67 -2.62 -2.41 4.40
CA VAL A 67 -1.38 -2.90 4.99
C VAL A 67 -0.30 -1.87 4.69
N ASP A 68 0.21 -1.23 5.72
CA ASP A 68 1.40 -0.39 5.69
C ASP A 68 2.60 -1.22 6.15
N ALA A 69 3.56 -1.45 5.24
CA ALA A 69 4.76 -2.25 5.49
C ALA A 69 6.02 -1.39 5.66
N GLU A 70 5.87 -0.10 6.02
CA GLU A 70 7.00 0.82 6.14
C GLU A 70 7.74 0.73 7.47
N ASP A 71 7.11 0.28 8.56
CA ASP A 71 7.77 0.07 9.85
C ASP A 71 8.66 -1.18 9.80
N GLU A 72 9.97 -1.01 9.98
CA GLU A 72 10.94 -2.11 9.89
C GLU A 72 10.79 -3.18 10.98
N TYR A 73 10.18 -2.85 12.13
CA TYR A 73 9.96 -3.80 13.22
C TYR A 73 8.74 -4.70 12.98
N PHE A 74 7.82 -4.27 12.11
CA PHE A 74 6.58 -5.00 11.80
C PHE A 74 6.49 -5.46 10.34
N GLY A 75 7.26 -4.85 9.44
CA GLY A 75 7.36 -5.20 8.04
C GLY A 75 8.17 -6.48 7.80
N LEU A 76 7.80 -7.22 6.76
CA LEU A 76 8.56 -8.37 6.28
C LEU A 76 9.35 -7.98 5.04
N TRP A 77 10.30 -8.84 4.65
CA TRP A 77 11.12 -8.64 3.44
C TRP A 77 10.30 -8.43 2.16
N THR A 78 9.04 -8.87 2.14
CA THR A 78 8.12 -8.69 1.01
C THR A 78 7.82 -7.23 0.69
N ARG A 79 8.13 -6.28 1.59
CA ARG A 79 8.08 -4.83 1.31
C ARG A 79 9.07 -4.38 0.23
N PHE A 80 10.06 -5.21 -0.07
CA PHE A 80 11.10 -4.93 -1.08
C PHE A 80 10.83 -5.60 -2.43
N LEU A 81 9.69 -6.30 -2.59
CA LEU A 81 9.29 -6.82 -3.89
C LEU A 81 8.97 -5.67 -4.84
N ASN A 82 9.66 -5.59 -5.96
CA ASN A 82 9.53 -4.50 -6.90
C ASN A 82 8.33 -4.67 -7.84
N HIS A 83 7.98 -3.57 -8.50
CA HIS A 83 6.97 -3.56 -9.55
C HIS A 83 7.46 -4.30 -10.80
N ALA A 84 6.61 -5.13 -11.38
CA ALA A 84 6.69 -5.50 -12.79
C ALA A 84 5.28 -5.62 -13.37
N PRO A 85 4.97 -5.03 -14.54
CA PRO A 85 3.65 -5.15 -15.14
C PRO A 85 3.48 -6.54 -15.75
N ARG A 86 2.22 -6.99 -15.91
CA ARG A 86 1.95 -8.23 -16.66
C ARG A 86 2.47 -8.12 -18.10
N PRO A 87 3.09 -9.19 -18.67
CA PRO A 87 3.26 -10.53 -18.11
C PRO A 87 4.62 -10.77 -17.41
N TYR A 88 5.33 -9.71 -17.02
CA TYR A 88 6.69 -9.81 -16.47
C TYR A 88 6.72 -10.05 -14.96
N ASP A 89 5.61 -9.82 -14.26
CA ASP A 89 5.42 -10.23 -12.87
C ASP A 89 5.56 -11.75 -12.72
N ASN A 90 6.19 -12.20 -11.63
CA ASN A 90 6.34 -13.63 -11.34
C ASN A 90 5.69 -14.06 -10.03
N VAL A 91 5.22 -13.11 -9.22
CA VAL A 91 4.40 -13.35 -8.05
C VAL A 91 3.17 -12.46 -8.06
N ARG A 92 2.06 -12.94 -7.50
CA ARG A 92 0.81 -12.20 -7.36
C ARG A 92 0.39 -12.13 -5.90
N PRO A 93 -0.08 -10.96 -5.41
CA PRO A 93 -0.63 -10.86 -4.07
C PRO A 93 -1.99 -11.57 -3.98
N LYS A 94 -2.25 -12.16 -2.82
CA LYS A 94 -3.52 -12.74 -2.39
C LYS A 94 -3.83 -12.22 -1.01
N SER A 95 -5.11 -12.07 -0.71
CA SER A 95 -5.55 -11.62 0.60
C SER A 95 -6.81 -12.33 1.07
N ILE A 96 -6.95 -12.41 2.39
CA ILE A 96 -8.18 -12.80 3.09
C ILE A 96 -8.46 -11.77 4.16
N HIS A 97 -9.74 -11.49 4.39
CA HIS A 97 -10.20 -10.56 5.42
C HIS A 97 -10.09 -11.17 6.82
N GLU A 98 -10.11 -12.50 6.93
CA GLU A 98 -10.02 -13.22 8.20
C GLU A 98 -9.19 -14.49 8.03
N SER A 99 -8.03 -14.52 8.71
CA SER A 99 -7.14 -15.67 8.86
C SER A 99 -7.54 -16.48 10.12
N TYR A 100 -6.80 -17.55 10.43
CA TYR A 100 -7.05 -18.41 11.60
C TYR A 100 -7.01 -17.67 12.95
N ASP A 101 -6.36 -16.52 12.99
CA ASP A 101 -6.20 -15.63 14.14
C ASP A 101 -7.20 -14.45 14.13
N GLY A 102 -8.20 -14.48 13.25
CA GLY A 102 -9.22 -13.43 13.14
C GLY A 102 -8.73 -12.15 12.47
N ARG A 103 -7.49 -12.13 11.93
CA ARG A 103 -6.86 -10.94 11.35
C ARG A 103 -6.77 -11.04 9.83
N PRO A 104 -6.82 -9.93 9.08
CA PRO A 104 -6.54 -9.94 7.65
C PRO A 104 -5.11 -10.42 7.36
N ARG A 105 -4.93 -11.12 6.24
CA ARG A 105 -3.60 -11.58 5.81
C ARG A 105 -3.40 -11.35 4.33
N VAL A 106 -2.18 -10.94 3.96
CA VAL A 106 -1.70 -10.81 2.58
C VAL A 106 -0.51 -11.74 2.38
N TRP A 107 -0.45 -12.42 1.23
CA TRP A 107 0.69 -13.25 0.86
C TRP A 107 0.90 -13.26 -0.66
N PHE A 108 2.10 -13.65 -1.08
CA PHE A 108 2.47 -13.73 -2.49
C PHE A 108 2.47 -15.18 -2.94
N VAL A 109 1.96 -15.43 -4.15
CA VAL A 109 1.94 -16.75 -4.79
C VAL A 109 2.63 -16.64 -6.14
N ALA A 110 3.54 -17.56 -6.44
CA ALA A 110 4.14 -17.65 -7.77
C ALA A 110 3.06 -17.85 -8.85
N ASN A 111 3.16 -17.11 -9.95
CA ASN A 111 2.24 -17.25 -11.10
C ASN A 111 2.84 -18.13 -12.22
N ARG A 112 4.14 -18.44 -12.15
CA ARG A 112 4.92 -19.31 -13.04
C ARG A 112 6.08 -19.96 -12.27
N ASP A 113 6.81 -20.86 -12.92
CA ASP A 113 8.08 -21.36 -12.40
C ASP A 113 9.12 -20.22 -12.33
N ILE A 114 9.84 -20.14 -11.21
CA ILE A 114 10.83 -19.10 -10.92
C ILE A 114 12.21 -19.76 -10.87
N VAL A 115 13.13 -19.26 -11.68
CA VAL A 115 14.50 -19.79 -11.76
C VAL A 115 15.36 -19.12 -10.67
N PRO A 116 16.30 -19.84 -10.03
CA PRO A 116 17.23 -19.20 -9.11
C PRO A 116 17.98 -18.03 -9.76
N GLY A 117 17.92 -16.86 -9.10
CA GLY A 117 18.48 -15.61 -9.63
C GLY A 117 17.46 -14.68 -10.27
N ASP A 118 16.24 -15.15 -10.58
CA ASP A 118 15.13 -14.26 -10.96
C ASP A 118 14.80 -13.31 -9.79
N GLU A 119 14.65 -12.03 -10.08
CA GLU A 119 14.08 -11.07 -9.13
C GLU A 119 12.59 -11.34 -8.95
N LEU A 120 12.10 -11.28 -7.72
CA LEU A 120 10.66 -11.44 -7.42
C LEU A 120 9.95 -10.09 -7.56
N CYS A 121 8.98 -10.02 -8.47
CA CYS A 121 8.23 -8.80 -8.78
C CYS A 121 6.73 -9.07 -8.90
N PHE A 122 5.93 -8.06 -8.55
CA PHE A 122 4.48 -8.10 -8.73
C PHE A 122 3.96 -6.82 -9.39
N ASP A 123 2.78 -6.93 -9.99
CA ASP A 123 2.08 -5.78 -10.54
C ASP A 123 1.48 -4.94 -9.40
N TYR A 124 1.96 -3.70 -9.24
CA TYR A 124 1.47 -2.75 -8.24
C TYR A 124 0.05 -2.25 -8.56
N GLY A 125 -0.41 -2.48 -9.79
CA GLY A 125 -1.69 -2.01 -10.30
C GLY A 125 -1.58 -0.64 -10.98
N ASP A 126 -2.54 -0.38 -11.84
CA ASP A 126 -2.60 0.83 -12.68
C ASP A 126 -2.69 2.10 -11.83
N ASP A 127 -3.31 2.03 -10.65
CA ASP A 127 -3.49 3.17 -9.75
C ASP A 127 -2.20 3.63 -9.05
N TYR A 128 -1.09 2.88 -9.16
CA TYR A 128 0.18 3.25 -8.54
C TYR A 128 0.88 4.38 -9.30
N TRP A 129 0.78 4.35 -10.63
CA TRP A 129 1.40 5.29 -11.55
C TRP A 129 0.40 6.39 -11.90
N LEU A 130 0.66 7.63 -11.47
CA LEU A 130 -0.14 8.77 -11.90
C LEU A 130 0.49 9.47 -13.10
N ASP A 131 -0.34 10.11 -13.92
CA ASP A 131 0.12 10.97 -15.01
C ASP A 131 1.11 12.03 -14.47
N GLY A 132 2.35 11.99 -14.95
CA GLY A 132 3.45 12.87 -14.53
C GLY A 132 4.42 12.29 -13.49
N ASP A 133 4.22 11.05 -13.04
CA ASP A 133 5.27 10.29 -12.34
C ASP A 133 6.26 9.73 -13.39
N ASP A 134 7.13 10.59 -13.93
CA ASP A 134 8.27 10.17 -14.76
C ASP A 134 9.26 9.37 -13.90
N VAL A 135 9.22 8.04 -14.00
CA VAL A 135 10.25 7.18 -13.43
C VAL A 135 11.45 7.23 -14.37
N VAL A 136 12.52 7.92 -13.95
CA VAL A 136 13.79 7.99 -14.69
C VAL A 136 14.69 6.81 -14.33
#